data_AF-A0A9D4KLV1-F1
#
_entry.id   AF-A0A9D4KLV1-F1
#
_cell.length_a   1.000
_cell.length_b   1.000
_cell.length_c   1.000
_cell.angle_alpha   90.00
_cell.angle_beta   90.00
_cell.angle_gamma   90.00
#
_symmetry.space_group_name_H-M   'P 1'
#
loop_
_entity.id
_entity.type
_entity.pdbx_description
1 polymer ?
#
loop_
_entity_poly.entity_id
_entity_poly.type
_entity_poly.pdbx_seq_one_letter_code
_entity_poly.pdbx_strand_id
1 'polypeptide(L)'
;MDEAFKHYREVEASPVAGCEPKPEVERMDDHQHELGPRTFLPSCTIVHRCRNTTSCCPKGFECVPKKENGIQIIDRYFMVSNL
;
A
#
# COMPACT_ATOMS: atom_id res chain seq x y z
N MET A 1 -12.15 32.99 5.54
CA MET A 1 -10.81 32.56 5.05
C MET A 1 -10.18 31.55 6.01
N ASP A 2 -10.72 31.44 7.22
CA ASP A 2 -10.13 30.65 8.31
C ASP A 2 -10.51 29.16 8.23
N GLU A 3 -11.71 28.84 7.74
CA GLU A 3 -12.22 27.46 7.67
C GLU A 3 -11.51 26.65 6.59
N ALA A 4 -11.26 27.25 5.42
CA ALA A 4 -10.52 26.62 4.34
C ALA A 4 -9.06 26.36 4.74
N PHE A 5 -8.42 27.31 5.42
CA PHE A 5 -7.06 27.13 5.92
C PHE A 5 -6.98 26.09 7.04
N LYS A 6 -7.98 26.06 7.94
CA LYS A 6 -8.11 25.02 8.96
C LYS A 6 -8.23 23.64 8.32
N HIS A 7 -9.12 23.48 7.34
CA HIS A 7 -9.28 22.21 6.63
C HIS A 7 -7.98 21.79 5.92
N TYR A 8 -7.30 22.72 5.24
CA TYR A 8 -5.99 22.46 4.62
C TYR A 8 -4.98 21.90 5.64
N ARG A 9 -4.89 22.52 6.83
CA ARG A 9 -4.01 22.05 7.91
C ARG A 9 -4.39 20.67 8.46
N GLU A 10 -5.69 20.37 8.55
CA GLU A 10 -6.18 19.05 8.96
C GLU A 10 -5.80 17.97 7.95
N VAL A 11 -5.91 18.27 6.65
CA VAL A 11 -5.49 17.35 5.59
C VAL A 11 -3.99 17.11 5.63
N GLU A 12 -3.16 18.17 5.67
CA GLU A 12 -1.70 18.05 5.74
C GLU A 12 -1.22 17.28 6.99
N ALA A 13 -1.89 17.45 8.13
CA ALA A 13 -1.55 16.74 9.36
C ALA A 13 -2.04 15.28 9.41
N SER A 14 -2.84 14.86 8.42
CA SER A 14 -3.42 13.52 8.42
C SER A 14 -2.35 12.45 8.16
N PRO A 15 -2.39 11.31 8.87
CA PRO A 15 -1.51 10.17 8.58
C PRO A 15 -1.74 9.58 7.19
N VAL A 16 -2.79 10.00 6.48
CA VAL A 16 -3.02 9.58 5.09
C VAL A 16 -2.53 10.58 4.04
N ALA A 17 -2.09 11.78 4.42
CA ALA A 17 -1.60 12.77 3.46
C ALA A 17 -0.12 12.61 3.11
N GLY A 18 0.70 11.99 3.98
CA GLY A 18 2.12 11.77 3.71
C GLY A 18 2.40 10.73 2.62
N CYS A 19 3.51 10.90 1.89
CA CYS A 19 4.13 9.85 1.08
C CYS A 19 4.99 8.96 1.99
N GLU A 20 4.33 8.01 2.63
CA GLU A 20 4.93 6.99 3.49
C GLU A 20 4.33 5.62 3.18
N PRO A 21 5.04 4.51 3.46
CA PRO A 21 4.49 3.17 3.28
C PRO A 21 3.25 2.97 4.15
N LYS A 22 2.12 2.64 3.51
CA LYS A 22 0.84 2.39 4.18
C LYS A 22 0.45 0.92 4.04
N PRO A 23 -0.22 0.35 5.05
CA PRO A 23 -0.70 -1.03 4.97
C PRO A 23 -1.76 -1.15 3.87
N GLU A 24 -1.55 -2.12 2.99
CA GLU A 24 -2.47 -2.51 1.92
C GLU A 24 -2.75 -4.00 2.02
N VAL A 25 -4.00 -4.37 1.76
CA VAL A 25 -4.42 -5.77 1.72
C VAL A 25 -4.09 -6.32 0.33
N GLU A 26 -3.21 -7.31 0.29
CA GLU A 26 -2.90 -8.07 -0.90
C GLU A 26 -3.67 -9.39 -0.87
N ARG A 27 -4.52 -9.63 -1.87
CA ARG A 27 -5.25 -10.90 -1.99
C ARG A 27 -4.42 -11.90 -2.80
N MET A 28 -4.23 -13.10 -2.27
CA MET A 28 -3.47 -14.14 -2.97
C MET A 28 -4.18 -14.63 -4.23
N ASP A 29 -5.51 -14.51 -4.28
CA ASP A 29 -6.34 -14.86 -5.45
C ASP A 29 -5.99 -14.02 -6.70
N ASP A 30 -5.54 -12.77 -6.51
CA ASP A 30 -5.16 -11.88 -7.61
C ASP A 30 -3.86 -12.35 -8.32
N HIS A 31 -3.10 -13.21 -7.63
CA HIS A 31 -1.83 -13.79 -8.09
C HIS A 31 -1.98 -15.20 -8.70
N GLN A 32 -3.22 -15.67 -8.94
CA GLN A 32 -3.47 -16.99 -9.53
C GLN A 32 -2.82 -17.19 -10.90
N HIS A 33 -2.58 -16.11 -11.65
CA HIS A 33 -1.88 -16.17 -12.93
C HIS A 33 -0.39 -16.58 -12.79
N GLU A 34 0.24 -16.27 -11.66
CA GLU A 34 1.63 -16.64 -11.36
C GLU A 34 1.71 -17.94 -10.56
N LEU A 35 0.76 -18.15 -9.63
CA LEU A 35 0.81 -19.24 -8.64
C LEU A 35 -0.01 -20.47 -9.04
N GLY A 36 -0.85 -20.36 -10.07
CA GLY A 36 -1.82 -21.37 -10.48
C GLY A 36 -3.09 -21.38 -9.62
N PRO A 37 -4.08 -22.24 -9.95
CA PRO A 37 -5.33 -22.36 -9.20
C PRO A 37 -5.05 -23.01 -7.83
N ARG A 38 -5.02 -22.19 -6.78
CA ARG A 38 -4.76 -22.61 -5.40
C ARG A 38 -5.63 -21.81 -4.45
N THR A 39 -6.02 -22.44 -3.34
CA THR A 39 -6.65 -21.73 -2.22
C THR A 39 -5.61 -21.49 -1.13
N PHE A 40 -5.42 -20.22 -0.77
CA PHE A 40 -4.51 -19.80 0.30
C PHE A 40 -5.28 -19.51 1.58
N LEU A 41 -4.74 -19.96 2.72
CA LEU A 41 -5.25 -19.65 4.06
C LEU A 41 -4.11 -19.03 4.90
N PRO A 42 -4.23 -17.77 5.35
CA PRO A 42 -5.30 -16.81 5.00
C PRO A 42 -5.31 -16.47 3.48
N SER A 43 -6.45 -16.02 2.94
CA SER A 43 -6.56 -15.67 1.51
C SER A 43 -5.93 -14.32 1.16
N CYS A 44 -5.46 -13.59 2.16
CA CYS A 44 -4.81 -12.30 1.99
C CYS A 44 -3.69 -12.09 3.01
N THR A 45 -2.86 -11.10 2.74
CA THR A 45 -1.83 -10.60 3.65
C THR A 45 -1.78 -9.08 3.64
N ILE A 46 -1.07 -8.51 4.62
CA ILE A 46 -0.86 -7.08 4.70
C ILE A 46 0.58 -6.77 4.30
N VAL A 47 0.73 -5.95 3.27
CA VAL A 47 2.01 -5.42 2.79
C VAL A 47 2.01 -3.90 2.98
N HIS A 48 3.18 -3.31 3.21
CA HIS A 48 3.29 -1.85 3.27
C HIS A 48 3.78 -1.34 1.92
N ARG A 49 2.99 -0.48 1.27
CA ARG A 49 3.30 0.07 -0.06
C ARG A 49 3.24 1.59 -0.06
N CYS A 50 4.09 2.20 -0.88
CA CYS A 50 3.98 3.61 -1.21
C CYS A 50 2.70 3.81 -2.03
N ARG A 51 1.81 4.68 -1.55
CA ARG A 51 0.51 4.90 -2.19
C ARG A 51 0.52 6.23 -2.93
N ASN A 52 0.22 6.20 -4.24
CA ASN A 52 0.10 7.42 -5.07
C ASN A 52 -1.34 7.99 -5.13
N THR A 53 -2.26 7.46 -4.31
CA THR A 53 -3.71 7.63 -4.56
C THR A 53 -4.31 8.95 -4.09
N THR A 54 -3.58 9.76 -3.33
CA THR A 54 -4.13 11.00 -2.75
C THR A 54 -3.63 12.26 -3.45
N SER A 55 -2.81 12.13 -4.50
CA SER A 55 -2.17 13.26 -5.20
C SER A 55 -1.47 14.24 -4.23
N CYS A 56 -1.06 13.75 -3.05
CA CYS A 56 -0.39 14.56 -2.04
C CYS A 56 1.07 14.86 -2.41
N CYS A 57 1.63 14.15 -3.39
CA CYS A 57 2.91 14.53 -3.97
C CYS A 57 2.74 15.81 -4.80
N PRO A 58 3.69 16.76 -4.73
CA PRO A 58 3.70 17.92 -5.60
C PRO A 58 3.60 17.53 -7.08
N LYS A 59 3.05 18.42 -7.91
CA LYS A 59 2.90 18.16 -9.35
C LYS A 59 4.24 17.75 -9.97
N GLY A 60 4.24 16.63 -10.69
CA GLY A 60 5.44 16.08 -11.33
C GLY A 60 6.26 15.13 -10.45
N PHE A 61 5.82 14.84 -9.23
CA PHE A 61 6.43 13.85 -8.35
C PHE A 61 5.48 12.69 -8.07
N GLU A 62 6.04 11.50 -7.88
CA GLU A 62 5.30 10.28 -7.55
C GLU A 62 5.80 9.68 -6.24
N CYS A 63 4.88 9.08 -5.48
CA CYS A 63 5.23 8.36 -4.27
C CYS A 63 5.67 6.94 -4.61
N VAL A 64 6.99 6.71 -4.64
CA VAL A 64 7.58 5.41 -4.95
C VAL A 64 8.64 5.02 -3.90
N PRO A 65 8.95 3.71 -3.76
CA PRO A 65 10.05 3.28 -2.91
C PRO A 65 11.38 3.96 -3.27
N LYS A 66 12.21 4.26 -2.27
CA LYS A 66 13.55 4.81 -2.50
C LYS A 66 14.41 3.83 -3.31
N LYS A 67 15.27 4.35 -4.19
CA LYS A 67 16.15 3.55 -5.07
C LYS A 67 17.06 2.58 -4.29
N GLU A 68 17.56 3.02 -3.13
CA GLU A 68 18.40 2.21 -2.25
C GLU A 68 17.65 1.99 -0.93
N ASN A 69 17.60 0.73 -0.47
CA ASN A 69 16.97 0.31 0.79
C ASN A 69 15.49 0.71 0.95
N GLY A 70 14.80 1.09 -0.13
CA GLY A 70 13.38 1.47 -0.09
C GLY A 70 12.41 0.30 -0.09
N ILE A 71 12.90 -0.91 -0.34
CA ILE A 71 12.11 -2.14 -0.38
C ILE A 71 12.64 -3.09 0.67
N GLN A 72 11.76 -3.49 1.59
CA GLN A 72 12.02 -4.57 2.53
C GLN A 72 11.27 -5.81 2.07
N ILE A 73 12.00 -6.90 1.83
CA ILE A 73 11.40 -8.21 1.53
C ILE A 73 10.96 -8.82 2.86
N ILE A 74 9.72 -9.32 2.90
CA ILE A 74 9.14 -9.99 4.06
C ILE A 74 8.64 -11.37 3.66
N ASP A 75 9.06 -12.39 4.40
CA ASP A 75 8.56 -13.75 4.20
C ASP A 75 7.22 -13.92 4.90
N ARG A 76 6.27 -14.51 4.18
CA ARG A 76 4.93 -14.84 4.68
C ARG A 76 4.61 -16.28 4.31
N TYR A 77 4.00 -16.99 5.25
CA TYR A 77 3.65 -18.40 5.10
C TYR A 77 2.14 -18.56 5.05
N PHE A 78 1.69 -19.42 4.14
CA PHE A 78 0.28 -19.70 3.90
C PHE A 78 0.07 -21.19 3.87
N MET A 79 -1.07 -21.65 4.39
CA MET A 79 -1.54 -22.99 4.11
C MET A 79 -2.13 -22.99 2.69
N VAL A 80 -1.78 -24.01 1.90
CA VAL A 80 -2.23 -24.15 0.51
C VAL A 80 -3.08 -25.40 0.39
N SER A 81 -4.28 -25.24 -0.16
CA SER A 81 -5.15 -26.36 -0.54
C SER A 81 -5.35 -26.37 -2.05
N ASN A 82 -5.14 -27.54 -2.65
CA ASN A 82 -5.50 -27.82 -4.03
C ASN A 82 -6.93 -28.38 -3.98
N LEU A 83 -7.91 -27.59 -4.41
CA LEU A 83 -9.25 -28.11 -4.70
C LEU A 83 -9.24 -28.80 -6.07
#